data_AF-A0A5M8Q7M4-F1
#
_entry.id   AF-A0A5M8Q7M4-F1
#
_cell.length_a   1.000
_cell.length_b   1.000
_cell.length_c   1.000
_cell.angle_alpha   90.00
_cell.angle_beta   90.00
_cell.angle_gamma   90.00
#
_symmetry.space_group_name_H-M   'P 1'
#
loop_
_entity.id
_entity.type
_entity.pdbx_description
1 polymer ?
#
loop_
_entity_poly.entity_id
_entity_poly.type
_entity_poly.pdbx_seq_one_letter_code
_entity_poly.pdbx_strand_id
1 'polypeptide(L)'
;MKKLATVFIFALGWGGSAWSQSAPGLSAFPSEMRPPKQLGVVKIASSAPLLLLGSFETDYSSLLVDPKEIIPTQIYRDSAILAPLGPKAKNGVIAIELKNKKTLLKLADVLDHFEVPADQRQLRVLVNKQLVNADRFLADLQWIMKIEVITQDKTVPSRLSWDENEQFLNIVTHAKGRQGH
;
A
#
# COMPACT_ATOMS: atom_id res chain seq x y z
N MET A 1 8.72 57.20 8.71
CA MET A 1 8.88 57.80 7.36
C MET A 1 7.69 57.35 6.51
N LYS A 2 6.72 58.24 6.26
CA LYS A 2 6.30 58.74 4.92
C LYS A 2 5.95 57.60 3.91
N LYS A 3 4.68 57.21 3.72
CA LYS A 3 3.51 57.81 3.01
C LYS A 3 3.29 57.22 1.59
N LEU A 4 2.00 57.15 1.21
CA LEU A 4 1.36 57.04 -0.13
C LEU A 4 1.34 55.63 -0.77
N ALA A 5 0.21 54.93 -0.95
CA ALA A 5 -1.09 55.20 -1.59
C ALA A 5 -1.00 55.34 -3.12
N THR A 6 -1.63 54.43 -3.88
CA THR A 6 -2.26 54.70 -5.19
C THR A 6 -3.29 53.61 -5.52
N VAL A 7 -4.49 54.07 -5.86
CA VAL A 7 -5.70 53.40 -6.32
C VAL A 7 -5.81 53.62 -7.84
N PHE A 8 -6.26 52.64 -8.64
CA PHE A 8 -6.93 52.87 -9.95
C PHE A 8 -7.83 51.65 -10.25
N ILE A 9 -9.15 51.74 -10.10
CA ILE A 9 -10.24 52.16 -11.05
C ILE A 9 -10.75 51.04 -11.98
N PHE A 10 -12.07 50.88 -11.90
CA PHE A 10 -13.02 50.11 -12.69
C PHE A 10 -12.93 50.32 -14.21
N ALA A 11 -13.31 49.28 -14.97
CA ALA A 11 -14.00 49.45 -16.25
C ALA A 11 -15.07 48.37 -16.43
N LEU A 12 -16.33 48.78 -16.26
CA LEU A 12 -17.52 48.13 -16.77
C LEU A 12 -17.58 48.32 -18.29
N GLY A 13 -17.75 47.22 -19.03
CA GLY A 13 -18.08 47.24 -20.46
C GLY A 13 -19.30 46.35 -20.71
N TRP A 14 -20.44 46.97 -20.97
CA TRP A 14 -21.65 46.36 -21.54
C TRP A 14 -21.72 46.74 -23.03
N GLY A 15 -22.16 45.79 -23.85
CA GLY A 15 -22.46 45.94 -25.29
C GLY A 15 -22.16 44.61 -25.97
N GLY A 16 -23.00 43.97 -26.77
CA GLY A 16 -24.23 44.34 -27.45
C GLY A 16 -24.38 43.33 -28.60
N SER A 17 -25.50 42.62 -28.60
CA SER A 17 -26.24 42.00 -29.72
C SER A 17 -25.54 41.49 -30.99
N ALA A 18 -25.84 40.21 -31.29
CA ALA A 18 -26.59 39.75 -32.48
C ALA A 18 -25.90 39.01 -33.66
N TRP A 19 -26.34 37.74 -33.83
CA TRP A 19 -26.64 36.95 -35.04
C TRP A 19 -25.60 36.83 -36.18
N SER A 20 -25.14 35.59 -36.44
CA SER A 20 -25.28 34.93 -37.76
C SER A 20 -24.84 33.46 -37.71
N GLN A 21 -25.59 32.64 -38.44
CA GLN A 21 -25.50 31.18 -38.55
C GLN A 21 -24.36 30.75 -39.49
N SER A 22 -23.73 29.60 -39.19
CA SER A 22 -23.33 28.60 -40.20
C SER A 22 -22.98 27.27 -39.51
N ALA A 23 -23.71 26.21 -39.87
CA ALA A 23 -23.25 24.82 -39.77
C ALA A 23 -22.60 24.42 -41.11
N PRO A 24 -21.95 23.25 -41.29
CA PRO A 24 -21.50 22.25 -40.32
C PRO A 24 -19.98 21.97 -40.47
N GLY A 25 -19.25 21.89 -39.35
CA GLY A 25 -17.88 21.40 -39.33
C GLY A 25 -17.79 20.16 -38.45
N LEU A 26 -17.59 19.00 -39.07
CA LEU A 26 -17.18 17.75 -38.40
C LEU A 26 -15.76 17.94 -37.82
N SER A 27 -15.64 18.66 -36.71
CA SER A 27 -14.43 18.71 -35.91
C SER A 27 -14.51 17.61 -34.86
N ALA A 28 -13.64 16.62 -35.05
CA ALA A 28 -13.37 15.51 -34.15
C ALA A 28 -13.48 15.94 -32.68
N PHE A 29 -14.32 15.21 -31.92
CA PHE A 29 -14.33 15.30 -30.47
C PHE A 29 -12.90 15.09 -29.97
N PRO A 30 -12.32 16.01 -29.17
CA PRO A 30 -11.11 15.70 -28.44
C PRO A 30 -11.43 14.48 -27.59
N SER A 31 -10.61 13.44 -27.71
CA SER A 31 -10.72 12.25 -26.88
C SER A 31 -10.82 12.69 -25.43
N GLU A 32 -11.99 12.51 -24.82
CA GLU A 32 -12.15 12.58 -23.37
C GLU A 32 -11.02 11.72 -22.79
N MET A 33 -10.06 12.39 -22.15
CA MET A 33 -9.11 11.75 -21.27
C MET A 33 -9.96 11.09 -20.19
N ARG A 34 -10.31 9.82 -20.41
CA ARG A 34 -10.82 8.97 -19.35
C ARG A 34 -9.81 9.08 -18.22
N PRO A 35 -10.23 9.45 -16.99
CA PRO A 35 -9.33 9.37 -15.86
C PRO A 35 -8.76 7.96 -15.84
N PRO A 36 -7.44 7.79 -15.58
CA PRO A 36 -6.84 6.46 -15.50
C PRO A 36 -7.73 5.63 -14.59
N LYS A 37 -8.22 4.49 -15.11
CA LYS A 37 -8.96 3.52 -14.31
C LYS A 37 -8.10 3.28 -13.08
N GLN A 38 -8.55 3.77 -11.93
CA GLN A 38 -7.91 3.48 -10.66
C GLN A 38 -7.93 1.96 -10.56
N LEU A 39 -6.78 1.33 -10.79
CA LEU A 39 -6.61 -0.09 -10.60
C LEU A 39 -7.00 -0.34 -9.16
N GLY A 40 -8.15 -0.98 -8.98
CA GLY A 40 -8.71 -1.22 -7.66
C GLY A 40 -7.63 -1.86 -6.82
N VAL A 41 -7.21 -1.18 -5.75
CA VAL A 41 -6.38 -1.76 -4.72
C VAL A 41 -7.17 -2.98 -4.24
N VAL A 42 -6.72 -4.17 -4.63
CA VAL A 42 -7.28 -5.43 -4.17
C VAL A 42 -7.05 -5.43 -2.68
N LYS A 43 -8.07 -5.03 -1.90
CA LYS A 43 -8.07 -5.21 -0.47
C LYS A 43 -8.03 -6.71 -0.26
N ILE A 44 -6.87 -7.21 0.13
CA ILE A 44 -6.69 -8.58 0.58
C ILE A 44 -7.51 -8.68 1.87
N ALA A 45 -8.76 -9.08 1.75
CA ALA A 45 -9.61 -9.35 2.90
C ALA A 45 -9.08 -10.64 3.55
N SER A 46 -8.06 -10.49 4.38
CA SER A 46 -7.56 -11.59 5.19
C SER A 46 -8.63 -11.94 6.21
N SER A 47 -9.09 -13.19 6.21
CA SER A 47 -9.92 -13.75 7.28
C SER A 47 -9.17 -13.85 8.61
N ALA A 48 -7.86 -13.58 8.60
CA ALA A 48 -7.04 -13.58 9.80
C ALA A 48 -7.36 -12.37 10.71
N PRO A 49 -7.19 -12.53 12.03
CA PRO A 49 -7.27 -11.41 12.96
C PRO A 49 -6.14 -10.42 12.72
N LEU A 50 -6.37 -9.16 13.08
CA LEU A 50 -5.34 -8.13 13.11
C LEU A 50 -4.37 -8.40 14.26
N LEU A 51 -3.08 -8.24 14.03
CA LEU A 51 -2.06 -8.34 15.07
C LEU A 51 -1.66 -6.95 15.56
N LEU A 52 -1.55 -6.79 16.89
CA LEU A 52 -1.01 -5.59 17.52
C LEU A 52 0.30 -5.94 18.22
N LEU A 53 1.40 -5.39 17.72
CA LEU A 53 2.71 -5.47 18.37
C LEU A 53 3.06 -4.10 18.95
N GLY A 54 2.80 -3.90 20.25
CA GLY A 54 2.88 -2.57 20.86
C GLY A 54 1.92 -1.60 20.18
N SER A 55 2.46 -0.51 19.60
CA SER A 55 1.68 0.48 18.84
C SER A 55 1.57 0.17 17.34
N PHE A 56 2.14 -0.94 16.87
CA PHE A 56 2.14 -1.28 15.46
C PHE A 56 1.04 -2.28 15.10
N GLU A 57 0.38 -2.03 13.99
CA GLU A 57 -0.59 -2.95 13.38
C GLU A 57 0.10 -3.80 12.33
N THR A 58 -0.09 -5.11 12.39
CA THR A 58 0.48 -6.05 11.42
C THR A 58 -0.45 -7.22 11.14
N ASP A 59 -0.07 -8.05 10.16
CA ASP A 59 -0.75 -9.29 9.80
C ASP A 59 0.26 -10.43 9.80
N TYR A 60 -0.18 -11.67 9.98
CA TYR A 60 0.73 -12.83 9.95
C TYR A 60 1.58 -12.94 8.68
N SER A 61 1.02 -12.57 7.52
CA SER A 61 1.75 -12.58 6.25
C SER A 61 2.77 -11.46 6.11
N SER A 62 2.60 -10.37 6.86
CA SER A 62 3.41 -9.14 6.78
C SER A 62 4.43 -9.04 7.91
N LEU A 63 4.42 -9.99 8.85
CA LEU A 63 5.32 -10.03 10.01
C LEU A 63 6.42 -11.09 9.81
N LEU A 64 7.67 -10.66 9.61
CA LEU A 64 8.82 -11.53 9.42
C LEU A 64 9.63 -11.65 10.71
N VAL A 65 9.27 -12.66 11.51
CA VAL A 65 9.92 -12.96 12.79
C VAL A 65 9.83 -14.46 13.05
N ASP A 66 10.69 -15.00 13.92
CA ASP A 66 10.52 -16.38 14.39
C ASP A 66 9.17 -16.51 15.12
N PRO A 67 8.26 -17.38 14.66
CA PRO A 67 6.99 -17.61 15.36
C PRO A 67 7.17 -18.03 16.82
N LYS A 68 8.30 -18.67 17.18
CA LYS A 68 8.61 -19.05 18.56
C LYS A 68 8.87 -17.86 19.48
N GLU A 69 9.19 -16.70 18.92
CA GLU A 69 9.43 -15.47 19.67
C GLU A 69 8.16 -14.67 19.93
N ILE A 70 7.07 -14.96 19.22
CA ILE A 70 5.78 -14.28 19.40
C ILE A 70 5.08 -14.88 20.62
N ILE A 71 4.70 -14.02 21.57
CA ILE A 71 3.85 -14.34 22.70
C ILE A 71 2.51 -13.61 22.52
N PRO A 72 1.38 -14.32 22.35
CA PRO A 72 0.08 -13.68 22.42
C PRO A 72 -0.20 -13.25 23.87
N THR A 73 -0.48 -11.96 24.07
CA THR A 73 -0.75 -11.41 25.40
C THR A 73 -2.25 -11.26 25.65
N GLN A 74 -3.01 -10.86 24.63
CA GLN A 74 -4.45 -10.68 24.76
C GLN A 74 -5.17 -10.92 23.43
N ILE A 75 -6.38 -11.48 23.51
CA ILE A 75 -7.23 -11.74 22.34
C ILE A 75 -8.53 -10.98 22.54
N TYR A 76 -8.81 -10.05 21.64
CA TYR A 76 -10.03 -9.25 21.63
C TYR A 76 -10.97 -9.77 20.55
N ARG A 77 -12.17 -10.19 20.96
CA ARG A 77 -13.24 -10.67 20.07
C ARG A 77 -14.53 -9.87 20.22
N ASP A 78 -14.66 -9.09 21.29
CA ASP A 78 -15.86 -8.32 21.56
C ASP A 78 -15.98 -7.15 20.59
N SER A 79 -17.08 -7.12 19.83
CA SER A 79 -17.39 -6.07 18.87
C SER A 79 -17.39 -4.66 19.47
N ALA A 80 -17.79 -4.47 20.72
CA ALA A 80 -17.81 -3.16 21.37
C ALA A 80 -16.40 -2.62 21.62
N ILE A 81 -15.48 -3.50 22.03
CA ILE A 81 -14.06 -3.16 22.24
C ILE A 81 -13.37 -2.88 20.89
N LEU A 82 -13.78 -3.59 19.84
CA LEU A 82 -13.16 -3.50 18.51
C LEU A 82 -13.72 -2.37 17.64
N ALA A 83 -14.89 -1.81 17.97
CA ALA A 83 -15.54 -0.75 17.20
C ALA A 83 -14.62 0.45 16.89
N PRO A 84 -13.79 0.96 17.83
CA PRO A 84 -12.87 2.07 17.56
C PRO A 84 -11.78 1.75 16.54
N LEU A 85 -11.43 0.46 16.38
CA LEU A 85 -10.40 0.01 15.43
C LEU A 85 -10.94 -0.12 13.99
N GLY A 86 -12.25 0.00 13.81
CA GLY A 86 -12.90 0.02 12.50
C GLY A 86 -12.89 -1.31 11.75
N PRO A 87 -13.14 -1.30 10.43
CA PRO A 87 -13.41 -2.52 9.64
C PRO A 87 -12.27 -3.56 9.64
N LYS A 88 -11.03 -3.13 9.88
CA LYS A 88 -9.84 -3.99 9.93
C LYS A 88 -9.84 -4.95 11.13
N ALA A 89 -10.55 -4.62 12.20
CA ALA A 89 -10.66 -5.45 13.40
C ALA A 89 -11.85 -6.43 13.36
N LYS A 90 -12.59 -6.50 12.25
CA LYS A 90 -13.80 -7.33 12.12
C LYS A 90 -13.57 -8.81 12.45
N ASN A 91 -12.37 -9.33 12.19
CA ASN A 91 -12.02 -10.73 12.43
C ASN A 91 -11.36 -10.96 13.81
N GLY A 92 -11.45 -9.97 14.70
CA GLY A 92 -10.76 -9.98 15.99
C GLY A 92 -9.38 -9.35 15.92
N VAL A 93 -8.82 -9.13 17.10
CA VAL A 93 -7.49 -8.54 17.28
C VAL A 93 -6.71 -9.37 18.29
N ILE A 94 -5.45 -9.65 17.99
CA ILE A 94 -4.53 -10.33 18.90
C ILE A 94 -3.41 -9.36 19.24
N ALA A 95 -3.32 -8.96 20.50
CA ALA A 95 -2.14 -8.30 21.02
C ALA A 95 -1.03 -9.34 21.21
N ILE A 96 0.14 -9.03 20.67
CA ILE A 96 1.33 -9.87 20.70
C ILE A 96 2.52 -9.08 21.25
N GLU A 97 3.48 -9.80 21.81
CA GLU A 97 4.78 -9.27 22.21
C GLU A 97 5.90 -10.20 21.70
N LEU A 98 7.11 -9.66 21.59
CA LEU A 98 8.30 -10.46 21.28
C LEU A 98 9.07 -10.81 22.55
N LYS A 99 9.45 -12.09 22.71
CA LYS A 99 10.28 -12.58 23.81
C LYS A 99 11.54 -11.74 24.03
N ASN A 100 12.24 -11.44 22.96
CA ASN A 100 13.57 -10.82 23.00
C ASN A 100 13.52 -9.29 22.88
N LYS A 101 12.33 -8.66 22.88
CA LYS A 101 12.14 -7.20 22.69
C LYS A 101 12.98 -6.59 21.55
N LYS A 102 13.27 -7.39 20.51
CA LYS A 102 14.08 -6.95 19.38
C LYS A 102 13.34 -5.89 18.58
N THR A 103 14.11 -5.02 17.95
CA THR A 103 13.56 -3.97 17.10
C THR A 103 13.19 -4.58 15.76
N LEU A 104 11.91 -4.48 15.38
CA LEU A 104 11.46 -4.79 14.03
C LEU A 104 11.50 -3.52 13.18
N LEU A 105 11.86 -3.68 11.92
CA LEU A 105 11.95 -2.60 10.96
C LEU A 105 10.71 -2.54 10.08
N LYS A 106 10.32 -1.34 9.67
CA LYS A 106 9.27 -1.15 8.66
C LYS A 106 9.82 -1.44 7.28
N LEU A 107 8.91 -1.58 6.31
CA LEU A 107 9.29 -1.82 4.92
C LEU A 107 10.29 -0.77 4.41
N ALA A 108 10.04 0.52 4.63
CA ALA A 108 10.92 1.58 4.16
C ALA A 108 12.38 1.39 4.64
N ASP A 109 12.56 1.14 5.94
CA ASP A 109 13.88 0.93 6.55
C ASP A 109 14.57 -0.33 6.02
N VAL A 110 13.78 -1.39 5.74
CA VAL A 110 14.27 -2.61 5.10
C VAL A 110 14.73 -2.32 3.67
N LEU A 111 13.95 -1.58 2.88
CA LEU A 111 14.33 -1.22 1.52
C LEU A 111 15.58 -0.33 1.47
N ASP A 112 15.74 0.56 2.46
CA ASP A 112 16.96 1.35 2.65
C ASP A 112 18.17 0.46 2.97
N HIS A 113 18.01 -0.51 3.88
CA HIS A 113 19.08 -1.43 4.27
C HIS A 113 19.61 -2.27 3.10
N PHE A 114 18.71 -2.70 2.20
CA PHE A 114 19.07 -3.49 1.00
C PHE A 114 19.34 -2.62 -0.23
N GLU A 115 19.47 -1.29 -0.06
CA GLU A 115 19.80 -0.34 -1.13
C GLU A 115 18.86 -0.42 -2.34
N VAL A 116 17.56 -0.66 -2.10
CA VAL A 116 16.58 -0.80 -3.19
C VAL A 116 16.35 0.55 -3.88
N PRO A 117 16.54 0.65 -5.21
CA PRO A 117 16.35 1.87 -5.99
C PRO A 117 14.96 2.49 -5.82
N ALA A 118 14.87 3.83 -5.80
CA ALA A 118 13.63 4.55 -5.53
C ALA A 118 12.49 4.24 -6.52
N ASP A 119 12.83 3.99 -7.78
CA ASP A 119 11.91 3.58 -8.85
C ASP A 119 11.30 2.18 -8.62
N GLN A 120 11.92 1.35 -7.78
CA GLN A 120 11.43 0.00 -7.45
C GLN A 120 10.61 -0.02 -6.14
N ARG A 121 10.68 1.03 -5.32
CA ARG A 121 9.97 1.08 -4.01
C ARG A 121 8.45 1.22 -4.13
N GLN A 122 7.98 1.63 -5.30
CA GLN A 122 6.56 1.73 -5.64
C GLN A 122 5.95 0.41 -6.12
N LEU A 123 6.78 -0.61 -6.36
CA LEU A 123 6.32 -1.93 -6.76
C LEU A 123 5.57 -2.61 -5.61
N ARG A 124 4.61 -3.47 -5.97
CA ARG A 124 3.89 -4.28 -4.99
C ARG A 124 4.86 -5.27 -4.35
N VAL A 125 4.79 -5.38 -3.03
CA VAL A 125 5.71 -6.21 -2.25
C VAL A 125 5.16 -7.62 -2.08
N LEU A 126 6.03 -8.58 -2.33
CA LEU A 126 5.83 -9.99 -2.08
C LEU A 126 6.82 -10.46 -1.02
N VAL A 127 6.42 -11.41 -0.19
CA VAL A 127 7.32 -12.20 0.66
C VAL A 127 7.23 -13.63 0.18
N ASN A 128 8.35 -14.21 -0.24
CA ASN A 128 8.38 -15.57 -0.80
C ASN A 128 7.29 -15.80 -1.87
N LYS A 129 7.14 -14.83 -2.78
CA LYS A 129 6.12 -14.80 -3.85
C LYS A 129 4.67 -14.69 -3.38
N GLN A 130 4.43 -14.41 -2.09
CA GLN A 130 3.09 -14.15 -1.54
C GLN A 130 2.88 -12.65 -1.36
N LEU A 131 1.75 -12.12 -1.83
CA LEU A 131 1.43 -10.71 -1.71
C LEU A 131 1.20 -10.31 -0.25
N VAL A 132 1.86 -9.25 0.19
CA VAL A 132 1.76 -8.74 1.57
C VAL A 132 1.27 -7.30 1.59
N ASN A 133 0.85 -6.84 2.77
CA ASN A 133 0.45 -5.46 2.97
C ASN A 133 1.66 -4.63 3.41
N ALA A 134 2.11 -3.72 2.54
CA ALA A 134 3.29 -2.88 2.75
C ALA A 134 3.18 -1.99 4.01
N ASP A 135 1.99 -1.46 4.31
CA ASP A 135 1.76 -0.55 5.45
C ASP A 135 1.85 -1.27 6.81
N ARG A 136 1.68 -2.59 6.78
CA ARG A 136 1.66 -3.49 7.94
C ARG A 136 2.91 -4.35 8.04
N PHE A 137 3.88 -4.08 7.19
CA PHE A 137 5.09 -4.87 7.12
C PHE A 137 6.02 -4.54 8.29
N LEU A 138 6.42 -5.58 9.01
CA LEU A 138 7.40 -5.53 10.08
C LEU A 138 8.33 -6.72 9.93
N ALA A 139 9.64 -6.48 9.97
CA ALA A 139 10.61 -7.55 9.79
C ALA A 139 11.82 -7.42 10.70
N ASP A 140 12.34 -8.59 11.08
CA ASP A 140 13.71 -8.74 11.53
C ASP A 140 14.62 -8.94 10.31
N LEU A 141 15.66 -8.12 10.19
CA LEU A 141 16.63 -8.20 9.09
C LEU A 141 17.28 -9.58 8.99
N GLN A 142 17.48 -10.27 10.12
CA GLN A 142 18.09 -11.60 10.13
C GLN A 142 17.26 -12.66 9.39
N TRP A 143 15.98 -12.37 9.14
CA TRP A 143 15.09 -13.27 8.40
C TRP A 143 15.09 -13.00 6.90
N ILE A 144 15.61 -11.86 6.45
CA ILE A 144 15.62 -11.48 5.04
C ILE A 144 16.96 -11.89 4.43
N MET A 145 16.90 -12.75 3.43
CA MET A 145 18.09 -13.23 2.72
C MET A 145 18.48 -12.27 1.60
N LYS A 146 17.51 -11.83 0.80
CA LYS A 146 17.71 -10.85 -0.28
C LYS A 146 16.38 -10.28 -0.75
N ILE A 147 16.45 -9.17 -1.49
CA ILE A 147 15.32 -8.57 -2.19
C ILE A 147 15.61 -8.62 -3.69
N GLU A 148 14.64 -9.06 -4.48
CA GLU A 148 14.76 -9.18 -5.93
C GLU A 148 13.50 -8.70 -6.63
N VAL A 149 13.64 -8.17 -7.85
CA VAL A 149 12.50 -7.82 -8.70
C VAL A 149 12.13 -9.04 -9.53
N ILE A 150 10.87 -9.45 -9.48
CA ILE A 150 10.35 -10.58 -10.26
C ILE A 150 9.16 -10.15 -11.10
N THR A 151 8.97 -10.82 -12.23
CA THR A 151 7.73 -10.78 -13.01
C THR A 151 6.87 -11.99 -12.64
N GLN A 152 5.56 -11.86 -12.83
CA GLN A 152 4.67 -12.97 -12.51
C GLN A 152 4.93 -14.17 -13.44
N ASP A 153 5.08 -15.36 -12.86
CA ASP A 153 5.21 -16.59 -13.63
C ASP A 153 3.84 -16.96 -14.26
N LYS A 154 3.87 -17.28 -15.56
CA LYS A 154 2.68 -17.62 -16.36
C LYS A 154 2.13 -19.00 -16.03
N THR A 155 2.92 -19.85 -15.39
CA THR A 155 2.56 -21.24 -15.08
C THR A 155 1.82 -21.40 -13.74
N VAL A 156 1.75 -20.35 -12.92
CA VAL A 156 1.10 -20.40 -11.61
C VAL A 156 -0.42 -20.22 -11.78
N PRO A 157 -1.26 -21.08 -11.20
CA PRO A 157 -2.72 -21.00 -11.38
C PRO A 157 -3.35 -19.73 -10.78
N SER A 158 -2.69 -19.10 -9.80
CA SER A 158 -3.13 -17.85 -9.19
C SER A 158 -2.46 -16.65 -9.83
N ARG A 159 -3.24 -15.83 -10.55
CA ARG A 159 -2.76 -14.58 -11.15
C ARG A 159 -2.76 -13.42 -10.14
N LEU A 160 -1.63 -12.74 -9.97
CA LEU A 160 -1.50 -11.53 -9.13
C LEU A 160 -1.82 -10.24 -9.89
N SER A 161 -1.62 -10.25 -11.21
CA SER A 161 -1.98 -9.17 -12.13
C SER A 161 -2.42 -9.71 -13.50
N TRP A 162 -3.21 -8.90 -14.20
CA TRP A 162 -3.56 -9.13 -15.61
C TRP A 162 -2.45 -8.69 -16.56
N ASP A 163 -1.53 -7.84 -16.10
CA ASP A 163 -0.35 -7.45 -16.87
C ASP A 163 0.78 -8.47 -16.64
N GLU A 164 1.19 -9.13 -17.71
CA GLU A 164 2.27 -10.14 -17.68
C GLU A 164 3.64 -9.54 -17.46
N ASN A 165 3.78 -8.23 -17.69
CA ASN A 165 5.02 -7.48 -17.51
C ASN A 165 5.05 -6.74 -16.16
N GLU A 166 4.02 -6.86 -15.32
CA GLU A 166 4.01 -6.23 -14.00
C GLU A 166 5.16 -6.79 -13.16
N GLN A 167 5.97 -5.87 -12.66
CA GLN A 167 7.09 -6.16 -11.79
C GLN A 167 6.65 -6.09 -10.32
N PHE A 168 7.22 -6.98 -9.53
CA PHE A 168 6.97 -7.10 -8.10
C PHE A 168 8.29 -7.11 -7.35
N LEU A 169 8.29 -6.51 -6.16
CA LEU A 169 9.44 -6.58 -5.28
C LEU A 169 9.28 -7.80 -4.36
N ASN A 170 10.11 -8.83 -4.56
CA ASN A 170 10.06 -10.06 -3.80
C ASN A 170 11.15 -10.09 -2.72
N ILE A 171 10.71 -10.08 -1.46
CA ILE A 171 11.54 -10.29 -0.29
C ILE A 171 11.68 -11.80 -0.08
N VAL A 172 12.90 -12.31 -0.27
CA VAL A 172 13.22 -13.73 -0.05
C VAL A 172 13.73 -13.89 1.36
N THR A 173 13.06 -14.72 2.15
CA THR A 173 13.46 -14.98 3.54
C THR A 173 14.32 -16.22 3.64
N HIS A 174 15.08 -16.35 4.73
CA HIS A 174 15.63 -17.63 5.14
C HIS A 174 14.47 -18.61 5.38
N ALA A 175 14.19 -19.45 4.39
CA ALA A 175 13.18 -20.47 4.54
C ALA A 175 13.58 -21.37 5.71
N LYS A 176 12.78 -21.34 6.78
CA LYS A 176 12.60 -22.55 7.57
C LYS A 176 12.09 -23.58 6.57
N GLY A 177 12.95 -24.54 6.20
CA GLY A 177 12.57 -25.63 5.34
C GLY A 177 11.22 -26.18 5.78
N ARG A 178 10.37 -26.48 4.81
CA ARG A 178 9.30 -27.46 4.98
C ARG A 178 9.96 -28.79 5.42
N GLN A 179 10.28 -28.93 6.69
CA GLN A 179 10.19 -30.21 7.38
C GLN A 179 8.75 -30.21 7.89
N GLY A 180 7.80 -30.76 7.13
CA GLY A 180 7.71 -32.19 6.95
C GLY A 180 6.99 -32.73 8.19
N HIS A 181 5.67 -32.55 8.20
CA HIS A 181 4.77 -33.37 9.00
C HIS A 181 4.21 -34.45 8.08
#